data_AF-L1JA67-F1
#
_entry.id   AF-L1JA67-F1
#
_cell.length_a   1.000
_cell.length_b   1.000
_cell.length_c   1.000
_cell.angle_alpha   90.00
_cell.angle_beta   90.00
_cell.angle_gamma   90.00
#
_symmetry.space_group_name_H-M   'P 1'
#
loop_
_entity.id
_entity.type
_entity.pdbx_description
1 polymer ?
#
loop_
_entity_poly.entity_id
_entity_poly.type
_entity_poly.pdbx_seq_one_letter_code
_entity_poly.pdbx_strand_id
1 'polypeptide(L)'
;MKREGRRAQVDLRTEAKVLSPLISQWKKLYEHGEVDAASFAGAFVLAYLSVRHGRWTGGRLDASAYGGGAVQDVKSSPVRKFEGLEELLGDVSRWFKEEEQEELTVLDILSTLKLDGIKKNKDNLANRSLVCWLLAARPFVLMFRIPSPIEVLKMQARGERVVTMLTSEEELSSKHTAPLRYMEGEKLHSRDALEFLVHDLAHMEKFVDKEVYEEQWDSSGACWSWTRRGLAEVEYCISDMNCCCTHLLKYLKAKLFLARDRSSSFLFHACWAELLRSFGVERGSKEEEAMEGVGFRAMREDESDCIRKHFRSRAGLNK
;
A
#
# COMPACT_ATOMS: atom_id res chain seq x y z
N MET A 1 -7.81 -22.37 -25.00
CA MET A 1 -7.50 -20.99 -25.41
C MET A 1 -8.19 -20.01 -24.46
N LYS A 2 -7.47 -19.40 -23.52
CA LYS A 2 -8.01 -18.23 -22.79
C LYS A 2 -8.04 -17.08 -23.80
N ARG A 3 -9.23 -16.55 -24.12
CA ARG A 3 -9.35 -15.30 -24.87
C ARG A 3 -8.72 -14.22 -24.00
N GLU A 4 -7.51 -13.79 -24.33
CA GLU A 4 -7.00 -12.49 -23.87
C GLU A 4 -7.88 -11.43 -24.56
N GLY A 5 -9.03 -11.18 -23.95
CA GLY A 5 -9.86 -10.04 -24.34
C GLY A 5 -9.00 -8.80 -24.20
N ARG A 6 -8.80 -8.07 -25.30
CA ARG A 6 -8.22 -6.73 -25.26
C ARG A 6 -9.05 -5.93 -24.26
N ARG A 7 -8.50 -5.69 -23.06
CA ARG A 7 -9.10 -4.73 -22.14
C ARG A 7 -9.14 -3.41 -22.88
N ALA A 8 -10.32 -2.83 -23.00
CA ALA A 8 -10.47 -1.49 -23.54
C ALA A 8 -9.50 -0.55 -22.79
N GLN A 9 -8.85 0.33 -23.52
CA GLN A 9 -7.98 1.32 -22.91
C GLN A 9 -8.82 2.17 -21.96
N VAL A 10 -8.43 2.22 -20.69
CA VAL A 10 -9.10 3.00 -19.67
C VAL A 10 -8.98 4.48 -20.01
N ASP A 11 -10.11 5.17 -20.16
CA ASP A 11 -10.18 6.62 -20.33
C ASP A 11 -10.47 7.29 -18.97
N LEU A 12 -9.38 7.68 -18.29
CA LEU A 12 -9.44 8.30 -16.96
C LEU A 12 -10.26 9.59 -16.93
N ARG A 13 -10.34 10.35 -18.04
CA ARG A 13 -11.13 11.58 -18.10
C ARG A 13 -12.61 11.28 -18.06
N THR A 14 -13.03 10.23 -18.77
CA THR A 14 -14.43 9.78 -18.74
C THR A 14 -14.79 9.23 -17.37
N GLU A 15 -13.90 8.43 -16.74
CA GLU A 15 -14.11 7.96 -15.37
C GLU A 15 -14.24 9.14 -14.38
N ALA A 16 -13.32 10.11 -14.44
CA ALA A 16 -13.30 11.26 -13.54
C ALA A 16 -14.56 12.12 -13.63
N LYS A 17 -15.12 12.34 -14.82
CA LYS A 17 -16.36 13.11 -15.00
C LYS A 17 -17.57 12.48 -14.32
N VAL A 18 -17.62 11.15 -14.28
CA VAL A 18 -18.68 10.41 -13.59
C VAL A 18 -18.43 10.40 -12.09
N LEU A 19 -17.19 10.14 -11.68
CA LEU A 19 -16.83 9.89 -10.28
C LEU A 19 -16.68 11.16 -9.44
N SER A 20 -16.11 12.23 -9.99
CA SER A 20 -15.76 13.45 -9.25
C SER A 20 -16.97 14.10 -8.54
N PRO A 21 -18.15 14.28 -9.17
CA PRO A 21 -19.30 14.86 -8.49
C PRO A 21 -19.76 14.03 -7.28
N LEU A 22 -19.83 12.70 -7.46
CA LEU A 22 -20.24 11.76 -6.42
C LEU A 22 -19.25 11.75 -5.26
N ILE A 23 -17.96 11.57 -5.55
CA ILE A 23 -16.90 11.54 -4.55
C ILE A 23 -16.81 12.87 -3.78
N SER A 24 -17.00 14.00 -4.45
CA SER A 24 -17.02 15.32 -3.81
C SER A 24 -18.16 15.47 -2.80
N GLN A 25 -19.33 14.91 -3.09
CA GLN A 25 -20.44 14.87 -2.15
C GLN A 25 -20.14 13.94 -0.97
N TRP A 26 -19.67 12.72 -1.24
CA TRP A 26 -19.35 11.74 -0.20
C TRP A 26 -18.23 12.22 0.72
N LYS A 27 -17.26 12.98 0.18
CA LYS A 27 -16.19 13.60 0.97
C LYS A 27 -16.74 14.59 2.01
N LYS A 28 -17.81 15.34 1.68
CA LYS A 28 -18.48 16.22 2.66
C LYS A 28 -19.10 15.42 3.79
N LEU A 29 -19.74 14.28 3.47
CA LEU A 29 -20.28 13.38 4.50
C LEU A 29 -19.18 12.87 5.44
N TYR A 30 -18.01 12.51 4.88
CA TYR A 30 -16.85 12.12 5.67
C TYR A 30 -16.33 13.27 6.54
N GLU A 31 -16.17 14.47 5.97
CA GLU A 31 -15.71 15.66 6.70
C GLU A 31 -16.67 16.09 7.83
N HIS A 32 -17.96 15.81 7.70
CA HIS A 32 -18.96 16.01 8.77
C HIS A 32 -19.08 14.82 9.74
N GLY A 33 -18.34 13.73 9.54
CA GLY A 33 -18.37 12.54 10.39
C GLY A 33 -19.63 11.68 10.22
N GLU A 34 -20.38 11.86 9.14
CA GLU A 34 -21.60 11.10 8.84
C GLU A 34 -21.31 9.70 8.29
N VAL A 35 -20.12 9.53 7.70
CA VAL A 35 -19.55 8.25 7.25
C VAL A 35 -18.11 8.14 7.74
N ASP A 36 -17.69 6.93 8.09
CA ASP A 36 -16.33 6.64 8.52
C ASP A 36 -15.35 6.51 7.33
N ALA A 37 -14.05 6.60 7.63
CA ALA A 37 -12.99 6.55 6.61
C ALA A 37 -12.97 5.24 5.80
N ALA A 38 -13.25 4.10 6.45
CA ALA A 38 -13.20 2.80 5.80
C ALA A 38 -14.38 2.62 4.84
N SER A 39 -15.59 3.03 5.25
CA SER A 39 -16.77 3.03 4.39
C SER A 39 -16.61 3.99 3.21
N PHE A 40 -16.06 5.18 3.43
CA PHE A 40 -15.76 6.12 2.35
C PHE A 40 -14.74 5.55 1.34
N ALA A 41 -13.65 4.93 1.81
CA ALA A 41 -12.68 4.26 0.95
C ALA A 41 -13.30 3.08 0.19
N GLY A 42 -14.17 2.31 0.84
CA GLY A 42 -14.88 1.20 0.21
C GLY A 42 -15.84 1.66 -0.88
N ALA A 43 -16.67 2.67 -0.61
CA ALA A 43 -17.55 3.29 -1.60
C ALA A 43 -16.78 3.80 -2.82
N PHE A 44 -15.63 4.46 -2.60
CA PHE A 44 -14.76 4.93 -3.68
C PHE A 44 -14.27 3.78 -4.57
N VAL A 45 -13.77 2.68 -3.97
CA VAL A 45 -13.31 1.51 -4.73
C VAL A 45 -14.46 0.90 -5.53
N LEU A 46 -15.63 0.76 -4.92
CA LEU A 46 -16.82 0.20 -5.58
C LEU A 46 -17.25 1.05 -6.78
N ALA A 47 -17.36 2.36 -6.60
CA ALA A 47 -17.71 3.29 -7.66
C ALA A 47 -16.73 3.22 -8.83
N TYR A 48 -15.43 3.23 -8.54
CA TYR A 48 -14.38 3.15 -9.57
C TYR A 48 -14.49 1.87 -10.39
N LEU A 49 -14.69 0.73 -9.73
CA LEU A 49 -14.80 -0.56 -10.41
C LEU A 49 -16.08 -0.66 -11.26
N SER A 50 -17.20 -0.16 -10.74
CA SER A 50 -18.45 -0.06 -11.48
C SER A 50 -18.26 0.71 -12.79
N VAL A 51 -17.67 1.90 -12.74
CA VAL A 51 -17.44 2.73 -13.94
C VAL A 51 -16.40 2.08 -14.88
N ARG A 52 -15.32 1.52 -14.33
CA ARG A 52 -14.20 0.98 -15.12
C ARG A 52 -14.53 -0.32 -15.86
N HIS A 53 -15.36 -1.17 -15.27
CA HIS A 53 -15.63 -2.49 -15.81
C HIS A 53 -17.01 -2.59 -16.47
N GLY A 54 -17.96 -1.76 -16.08
CA GLY A 54 -19.35 -1.79 -16.55
C GLY A 54 -20.12 -3.07 -16.19
N ARG A 55 -19.44 -4.16 -15.85
CA ARG A 55 -19.99 -5.40 -15.29
C ARG A 55 -19.03 -5.96 -14.25
N TRP A 56 -19.59 -6.38 -13.13
CA TRP A 56 -18.85 -7.03 -12.06
C TRP A 56 -18.54 -8.48 -12.42
N THR A 57 -17.27 -8.87 -12.30
CA THR A 57 -16.80 -10.24 -12.60
C THR A 57 -16.31 -11.00 -11.37
N GLY A 58 -16.54 -10.44 -10.17
CA GLY A 58 -16.10 -11.00 -8.89
C GLY A 58 -16.77 -12.33 -8.54
N GLY A 59 -16.00 -13.21 -7.89
CA GLY A 59 -16.53 -14.38 -7.17
C GLY A 59 -16.78 -14.07 -5.70
N ARG A 60 -17.53 -14.93 -5.01
CA ARG A 60 -17.74 -14.83 -3.55
C ARG A 60 -16.41 -14.98 -2.81
N LEU A 61 -16.13 -14.09 -1.87
CA LEU A 61 -15.04 -14.24 -0.92
C LEU A 61 -15.48 -15.06 0.28
N ASP A 62 -14.55 -15.83 0.84
CA ASP A 62 -14.76 -16.49 2.13
C ASP A 62 -14.42 -15.50 3.24
N ALA A 63 -15.43 -14.82 3.77
CA ALA A 63 -15.28 -13.85 4.84
C ALA A 63 -14.68 -14.46 6.12
N SER A 64 -14.85 -15.78 6.33
CA SER A 64 -14.30 -16.47 7.49
C SER A 64 -12.77 -16.49 7.50
N ALA A 65 -12.12 -16.34 6.34
CA ALA A 65 -10.68 -16.24 6.22
C ALA A 65 -10.08 -14.94 6.82
N TYR A 66 -10.93 -13.95 7.12
CA TYR A 66 -10.49 -12.63 7.59
C TYR A 66 -10.66 -12.43 9.10
N GLY A 67 -11.26 -13.37 9.83
CA GLY A 67 -11.58 -13.24 11.26
C GLY A 67 -10.70 -14.08 12.19
N GLY A 68 -9.66 -13.47 12.75
CA GLY A 68 -8.83 -14.07 13.81
C GLY A 68 -9.17 -13.62 15.24
N GLY A 69 -10.19 -12.79 15.44
CA GLY A 69 -10.53 -12.23 16.74
C GLY A 69 -11.98 -11.74 16.79
N ALA A 70 -12.51 -11.61 18.01
CA ALA A 70 -13.88 -11.16 18.27
C ALA A 70 -14.16 -9.84 17.56
N VAL A 71 -14.96 -9.90 16.50
CA VAL A 71 -15.50 -8.74 15.79
C VAL A 71 -16.47 -8.06 16.76
N GLN A 72 -16.05 -6.96 17.37
CA GLN A 72 -16.93 -6.12 18.18
C GLN A 72 -17.17 -4.81 17.44
N ASP A 73 -18.44 -4.41 17.35
CA ASP A 73 -18.93 -3.13 16.82
C ASP A 73 -18.43 -2.75 15.41
N VAL A 74 -18.81 -3.56 14.42
CA VAL A 74 -18.64 -3.21 13.01
C VAL A 74 -19.44 -1.94 12.70
N LYS A 75 -18.73 -0.86 12.33
CA LYS A 75 -19.33 0.37 11.83
C LYS A 75 -19.06 0.47 10.33
N SER A 76 -19.90 -0.17 9.53
CA SER A 76 -19.95 0.09 8.09
C SER A 76 -21.18 0.92 7.76
N SER A 77 -20.99 1.96 6.94
CA SER A 77 -22.08 2.81 6.50
C SER A 77 -22.93 2.09 5.45
N PRO A 78 -24.27 2.26 5.48
CA PRO A 78 -25.15 1.70 4.47
C PRO A 78 -24.90 2.37 3.11
N VAL A 79 -25.05 1.61 2.03
CA VAL A 79 -24.76 2.06 0.66
C VAL A 79 -25.60 3.27 0.27
N ARG A 80 -26.87 3.32 0.68
CA ARG A 80 -27.78 4.47 0.48
C ARG A 80 -27.28 5.81 0.99
N LYS A 81 -26.29 5.86 1.90
CA LYS A 81 -25.64 7.13 2.30
C LYS A 81 -24.77 7.73 1.20
N PHE A 82 -24.32 6.92 0.25
CA PHE A 82 -23.48 7.32 -0.86
C PHE A 82 -24.36 7.50 -2.10
N GLU A 83 -25.02 8.66 -2.21
CA GLU A 83 -25.88 8.99 -3.36
C GLU A 83 -25.19 8.71 -4.69
N GLY A 84 -25.88 8.04 -5.63
CA GLY A 84 -25.33 7.62 -6.92
C GLY A 84 -24.62 6.27 -6.92
N LEU A 85 -24.27 5.71 -5.75
CA LEU A 85 -23.53 4.45 -5.68
C LEU A 85 -24.40 3.24 -6.04
N GLU A 86 -25.68 3.22 -5.64
CA GLU A 86 -26.60 2.12 -5.95
C GLU A 86 -26.82 1.99 -7.46
N GLU A 87 -26.98 3.12 -8.15
CA GLU A 87 -27.11 3.18 -9.61
C GLU A 87 -25.84 2.66 -10.31
N LEU A 88 -24.66 3.01 -9.78
CA LEU A 88 -23.39 2.50 -10.30
C LEU A 88 -23.21 1.00 -10.05
N LEU A 89 -23.67 0.49 -8.90
CA LEU A 89 -23.56 -0.92 -8.56
C LEU A 89 -24.44 -1.80 -9.46
N GLY A 90 -25.57 -1.27 -9.94
CA GLY A 90 -26.44 -1.91 -10.92
C GLY A 90 -26.80 -3.35 -10.52
N ASP A 91 -26.36 -4.33 -11.32
CA ASP A 91 -26.66 -5.75 -11.13
C ASP A 91 -26.09 -6.37 -9.84
N VAL A 92 -25.15 -5.73 -9.14
CA VAL A 92 -24.60 -6.24 -7.87
C VAL A 92 -25.69 -6.39 -6.82
N SER A 93 -26.68 -5.50 -6.81
CA SER A 93 -27.84 -5.56 -5.91
C SER A 93 -28.56 -6.92 -5.99
N ARG A 94 -28.63 -7.53 -7.18
CA ARG A 94 -29.28 -8.83 -7.42
C ARG A 94 -28.57 -10.00 -6.73
N TRP A 95 -27.35 -9.81 -6.22
CA TRP A 95 -26.61 -10.86 -5.51
C TRP A 95 -27.03 -10.98 -4.04
N PHE A 96 -27.81 -10.01 -3.57
CA PHE A 96 -28.39 -9.92 -2.24
C PHE A 96 -29.91 -10.07 -2.33
N LYS A 97 -30.53 -10.56 -1.26
CA LYS A 97 -32.00 -10.69 -1.23
C LYS A 97 -32.63 -9.30 -1.20
N GLU A 98 -33.82 -9.15 -1.78
CA GLU A 98 -34.54 -7.85 -1.81
C GLU A 98 -34.69 -7.24 -0.40
N GLU A 99 -35.05 -8.05 0.59
CA GLU A 99 -35.18 -7.62 1.99
C GLU A 99 -33.86 -7.12 2.62
N GLU A 100 -32.71 -7.53 2.08
CA GLU A 100 -31.38 -7.16 2.55
C GLU A 100 -30.83 -5.92 1.81
N GLN A 101 -31.45 -5.50 0.70
CA GLN A 101 -30.93 -4.41 -0.14
C GLN A 101 -31.03 -3.04 0.53
N GLU A 102 -32.10 -2.76 1.29
CA GLU A 102 -32.29 -1.45 1.95
C GLU A 102 -31.28 -1.17 3.07
N GLU A 103 -30.75 -2.24 3.68
CA GLU A 103 -29.80 -2.18 4.80
C GLU A 103 -28.38 -2.62 4.41
N LEU A 104 -28.15 -2.80 3.10
CA LEU A 104 -26.87 -3.25 2.59
C LEU A 104 -25.77 -2.25 2.93
N THR A 105 -24.69 -2.74 3.56
CA THR A 105 -23.52 -1.92 3.90
C THR A 105 -22.40 -2.08 2.89
N VAL A 106 -21.47 -1.14 2.90
CA VAL A 106 -20.23 -1.21 2.10
C VAL A 106 -19.44 -2.49 2.44
N LEU A 107 -19.44 -2.91 3.70
CA LEU A 107 -18.82 -4.17 4.12
C LEU A 107 -19.52 -5.40 3.54
N ASP A 108 -20.85 -5.44 3.50
CA ASP A 108 -21.59 -6.60 2.95
C ASP A 108 -21.21 -6.84 1.49
N ILE A 109 -21.08 -5.76 0.72
CA ILE A 109 -20.59 -5.83 -0.66
C ILE A 109 -19.14 -6.33 -0.69
N LEU A 110 -18.20 -5.65 -0.01
CA LEU A 110 -16.77 -5.95 -0.12
C LEU A 110 -16.34 -7.28 0.51
N SER A 111 -17.11 -7.79 1.46
CA SER A 111 -16.93 -9.13 2.03
C SER A 111 -17.47 -10.22 1.11
N THR A 112 -18.35 -9.86 0.18
CA THR A 112 -18.89 -10.78 -0.83
C THR A 112 -18.09 -10.71 -2.13
N LEU A 113 -17.65 -9.52 -2.56
CA LEU A 113 -17.05 -9.31 -3.87
C LEU A 113 -15.53 -9.43 -3.86
N LYS A 114 -14.99 -10.28 -4.73
CA LYS A 114 -13.57 -10.19 -5.10
C LYS A 114 -13.32 -8.98 -6.01
N LEU A 115 -12.43 -8.08 -5.58
CA LEU A 115 -11.95 -6.95 -6.40
C LEU A 115 -10.99 -7.45 -7.49
N ASP A 116 -11.55 -7.96 -8.57
CA ASP A 116 -10.80 -8.27 -9.78
C ASP A 116 -10.67 -7.03 -10.68
N GLY A 117 -10.05 -7.19 -11.85
CA GLY A 117 -9.87 -6.05 -12.75
C GLY A 117 -8.72 -5.10 -12.38
N ILE A 118 -8.36 -4.99 -11.10
CA ILE A 118 -7.31 -4.09 -10.61
C ILE A 118 -5.91 -4.66 -10.86
N LYS A 119 -5.03 -3.83 -11.43
CA LYS A 119 -3.63 -4.19 -11.67
C LYS A 119 -2.93 -4.42 -10.33
N LYS A 120 -2.11 -5.49 -10.25
CA LYS A 120 -1.31 -5.86 -9.07
C LYS A 120 -2.11 -6.26 -7.80
N ASN A 121 -3.41 -6.53 -7.89
CA ASN A 121 -4.22 -7.10 -6.79
C ASN A 121 -4.43 -8.62 -6.94
N LYS A 122 -3.42 -9.38 -7.36
CA LYS A 122 -3.60 -10.81 -7.69
C LYS A 122 -3.85 -11.70 -6.47
N ASP A 123 -3.31 -11.27 -5.34
CA ASP A 123 -3.35 -11.89 -4.01
C ASP A 123 -4.52 -11.37 -3.14
N ASN A 124 -5.33 -10.44 -3.67
CA ASN A 124 -6.47 -9.85 -2.99
C ASN A 124 -6.10 -9.12 -1.66
N LEU A 125 -4.84 -8.72 -1.49
CA LEU A 125 -4.39 -8.05 -0.27
C LEU A 125 -5.12 -6.73 -0.04
N ALA A 126 -5.39 -5.96 -1.09
CA ALA A 126 -6.09 -4.70 -0.95
C ALA A 126 -7.53 -4.90 -0.45
N ASN A 127 -8.25 -5.91 -0.96
CA ASN A 127 -9.59 -6.21 -0.48
C ASN A 127 -9.56 -6.70 0.96
N ARG A 128 -8.61 -7.59 1.29
CA ARG A 128 -8.41 -8.06 2.66
C ARG A 128 -8.19 -6.88 3.62
N SER A 129 -7.26 -5.99 3.30
CA SER A 129 -6.99 -4.79 4.10
C SER A 129 -8.24 -3.94 4.31
N LEU A 130 -9.00 -3.71 3.24
CA LEU A 130 -10.18 -2.86 3.26
C LEU A 130 -11.31 -3.47 4.10
N VAL A 131 -11.58 -4.78 3.95
CA VAL A 131 -12.52 -5.52 4.79
C VAL A 131 -12.06 -5.47 6.25
N CYS A 132 -10.79 -5.72 6.53
CA CYS A 132 -10.26 -5.65 7.89
C CYS A 132 -10.30 -4.22 8.45
N TRP A 133 -10.20 -3.17 7.62
CA TRP A 133 -10.35 -1.78 8.05
C TRP A 133 -11.79 -1.48 8.44
N LEU A 134 -12.77 -1.93 7.66
CA LEU A 134 -14.21 -1.83 7.97
C LEU A 134 -14.58 -2.59 9.26
N LEU A 135 -13.88 -3.68 9.55
CA LEU A 135 -13.99 -4.43 10.80
C LEU A 135 -13.15 -3.84 11.96
N ALA A 136 -12.58 -2.64 11.79
CA ALA A 136 -11.68 -1.98 12.74
C ALA A 136 -10.42 -2.78 13.16
N ALA A 137 -10.10 -3.86 12.45
CA ALA A 137 -8.92 -4.69 12.70
C ALA A 137 -7.63 -4.14 12.07
N ARG A 138 -7.75 -3.21 11.11
CA ARG A 138 -6.62 -2.58 10.41
C ARG A 138 -6.86 -1.07 10.27
N PRO A 139 -6.58 -0.27 11.31
CA PRO A 139 -6.79 1.17 11.24
C PRO A 139 -5.81 1.81 10.25
N PHE A 140 -6.32 2.67 9.38
CA PHE A 140 -5.51 3.54 8.54
C PHE A 140 -5.78 5.01 8.84
N VAL A 141 -4.80 5.85 8.54
CA VAL A 141 -4.92 7.30 8.45
C VAL A 141 -5.28 7.65 7.01
N LEU A 142 -6.53 8.07 6.79
CA LEU A 142 -6.98 8.52 5.49
C LEU A 142 -6.48 9.95 5.19
N MET A 143 -5.85 10.14 4.04
CA MET A 143 -5.39 11.45 3.56
C MET A 143 -5.92 11.77 2.16
N PHE A 144 -6.26 13.05 1.94
CA PHE A 144 -6.71 13.57 0.63
C PHE A 144 -5.60 14.24 -0.18
N ARG A 145 -4.35 14.08 0.25
CA ARG A 145 -3.15 14.53 -0.45
C ARG A 145 -2.07 13.48 -0.26
N ILE A 146 -1.11 13.45 -1.17
CA ILE A 146 0.07 12.61 -1.02
C ILE A 146 0.91 13.19 0.14
N PRO A 147 1.15 12.43 1.23
CA PRO A 147 2.03 12.88 2.30
C PRO A 147 3.48 12.97 1.82
N SER A 148 4.24 13.88 2.42
CA SER A 148 5.70 13.87 2.25
C SER A 148 6.31 12.61 2.88
N PRO A 149 7.49 12.16 2.42
CA PRO A 149 8.19 11.04 3.04
C PRO A 149 8.35 11.20 4.55
N ILE A 150 8.70 12.41 5.03
CA ILE A 150 8.85 12.68 6.47
C ILE A 150 7.53 12.51 7.24
N GLU A 151 6.39 12.86 6.64
CA GLU A 151 5.08 12.61 7.26
C GLU A 151 4.76 11.13 7.33
N VAL A 152 5.02 10.39 6.23
CA VAL A 152 4.87 8.92 6.20
C VAL A 152 5.72 8.29 7.30
N LEU A 153 6.98 8.70 7.43
CA LEU A 153 7.89 8.19 8.44
C LEU A 153 7.37 8.40 9.87
N LYS A 154 6.83 9.60 10.14
CA LYS A 154 6.25 9.92 11.45
C LYS A 154 5.00 9.09 11.75
N MET A 155 4.14 8.83 10.76
CA MET A 155 2.98 7.95 10.91
C MET A 155 3.42 6.50 11.15
N GLN A 156 4.38 6.00 10.37
CA GLN A 156 4.91 4.64 10.54
C GLN A 156 5.53 4.43 11.92
N ALA A 157 6.26 5.42 12.44
CA ALA A 157 6.84 5.42 13.78
C ALA A 157 5.80 5.56 14.92
N ARG A 158 4.52 5.76 14.59
CA ARG A 158 3.38 5.63 15.53
C ARG A 158 2.57 4.35 15.30
N GLY A 159 3.00 3.52 14.35
CA GLY A 159 2.30 2.27 14.01
C GLY A 159 1.10 2.51 13.11
N GLU A 160 0.96 3.74 12.60
CA GLU A 160 -0.08 4.12 11.67
C GLU A 160 0.33 3.74 10.24
N ARG A 161 -0.66 3.50 9.40
CA ARG A 161 -0.46 3.37 7.95
C ARG A 161 -1.37 4.36 7.26
N VAL A 162 -0.81 5.08 6.30
CA VAL A 162 -1.56 6.05 5.52
C VAL A 162 -2.20 5.35 4.33
N VAL A 163 -3.41 5.77 4.02
CA VAL A 163 -4.08 5.51 2.75
C VAL A 163 -4.37 6.86 2.11
N THR A 164 -3.92 7.02 0.87
CA THR A 164 -4.15 8.24 0.09
C THR A 164 -5.34 8.05 -0.83
N MET A 165 -6.30 8.98 -0.79
CA MET A 165 -7.41 9.05 -1.72
C MET A 165 -7.42 10.37 -2.45
N LEU A 166 -7.27 10.30 -3.77
CA LEU A 166 -7.31 11.47 -4.64
C LEU A 166 -8.74 11.66 -5.13
N THR A 167 -9.27 12.87 -5.02
CA THR A 167 -10.73 13.09 -5.01
C THR A 167 -11.20 14.18 -5.95
N SER A 168 -10.30 15.06 -6.41
CA SER A 168 -10.65 16.07 -7.40
C SER A 168 -10.71 15.49 -8.81
N GLU A 169 -11.51 16.10 -9.69
CA GLU A 169 -11.59 15.69 -11.10
C GLU A 169 -10.22 15.68 -11.79
N GLU A 170 -9.39 16.69 -11.49
CA GLU A 170 -8.03 16.78 -12.04
C GLU A 170 -7.19 15.57 -11.63
N GLU A 171 -7.18 15.22 -10.34
CA GLU A 171 -6.42 14.07 -9.87
C GLU A 171 -6.96 12.76 -10.47
N LEU A 172 -8.28 12.55 -10.42
CA LEU A 172 -8.95 11.35 -10.93
C LEU A 172 -8.72 11.15 -12.44
N SER A 173 -8.60 12.24 -13.20
CA SER A 173 -8.41 12.22 -14.65
C SER A 173 -6.96 12.04 -15.09
N SER A 174 -6.03 11.96 -14.13
CA SER A 174 -4.60 11.95 -14.37
C SER A 174 -3.93 10.65 -13.94
N LYS A 175 -2.73 10.42 -14.48
CA LYS A 175 -1.81 9.43 -13.91
C LYS A 175 -0.79 10.15 -13.06
N HIS A 176 -0.65 9.72 -11.82
CA HIS A 176 0.35 10.23 -10.88
C HIS A 176 1.67 9.50 -11.15
N THR A 177 2.67 10.27 -11.56
CA THR A 177 3.98 9.75 -11.95
C THR A 177 5.04 10.11 -10.92
N ALA A 178 5.85 9.13 -10.55
CA ALA A 178 7.05 9.32 -9.74
C ALA A 178 8.26 8.70 -10.45
N PRO A 179 9.39 9.41 -10.55
CA PRO A 179 10.58 8.87 -11.18
C PRO A 179 11.19 7.74 -10.35
N LEU A 180 11.44 6.58 -10.95
CA LEU A 180 12.19 5.50 -10.32
C LEU A 180 13.68 5.76 -10.40
N ARG A 181 14.17 6.61 -9.50
CA ARG A 181 15.58 7.00 -9.48
C ARG A 181 16.55 5.85 -9.15
N TYR A 182 16.08 4.64 -8.88
CA TYR A 182 16.91 3.47 -8.52
C TYR A 182 16.99 2.39 -9.61
N MET A 183 16.40 2.62 -10.78
CA MET A 183 16.57 1.75 -11.95
C MET A 183 17.22 2.53 -13.09
N GLU A 184 18.04 1.84 -13.87
CA GLU A 184 18.62 2.39 -15.10
C GLU A 184 17.53 2.55 -16.18
N GLY A 185 17.59 3.67 -16.91
CA GLY A 185 16.51 4.16 -17.76
C GLY A 185 15.40 4.82 -16.95
N GLU A 186 14.95 6.00 -17.36
CA GLU A 186 13.95 6.84 -16.68
C GLU A 186 12.56 6.16 -16.57
N LYS A 187 12.47 5.05 -15.85
CA LYS A 187 11.23 4.33 -15.65
C LYS A 187 10.37 5.16 -14.71
N LEU A 188 9.22 5.60 -15.21
CA LEU A 188 8.23 6.27 -14.39
C LEU A 188 7.33 5.22 -13.74
N HIS A 189 7.22 5.26 -12.41
CA HIS A 189 6.09 4.64 -11.76
C HIS A 189 4.89 5.53 -11.99
N SER A 190 3.87 4.97 -12.66
CA SER A 190 2.66 5.68 -13.04
C SER A 190 1.48 4.89 -12.53
N ARG A 191 0.59 5.56 -11.80
CA ARG A 191 -0.63 4.99 -11.23
C ARG A 191 -1.79 5.97 -11.39
N ASP A 192 -2.97 5.48 -11.67
CA ASP A 192 -4.19 6.27 -11.49
C ASP A 192 -4.62 6.29 -10.00
N ALA A 193 -5.66 7.04 -9.66
CA ALA A 193 -6.13 7.19 -8.28
C ALA A 193 -6.55 5.85 -7.63
N LEU A 194 -7.20 4.95 -8.38
CA LEU A 194 -7.58 3.63 -7.86
C LEU A 194 -6.35 2.75 -7.62
N GLU A 195 -5.42 2.71 -8.57
CA GLU A 195 -4.16 1.97 -8.43
C GLU A 195 -3.31 2.50 -7.26
N PHE A 196 -3.40 3.79 -6.94
CA PHE A 196 -2.74 4.40 -5.79
C PHE A 196 -3.37 3.94 -4.47
N LEU A 197 -4.68 4.05 -4.32
CA LEU A 197 -5.42 3.59 -3.14
C LEU A 197 -5.20 2.09 -2.87
N VAL A 198 -5.36 1.26 -3.91
CA VAL A 198 -5.20 -0.20 -3.81
C VAL A 198 -3.78 -0.58 -3.41
N HIS A 199 -2.80 0.15 -3.92
CA HIS A 199 -1.42 -0.02 -3.47
C HIS A 199 -1.32 0.21 -1.98
N ASP A 200 -1.72 1.39 -1.48
CA ASP A 200 -1.62 1.75 -0.07
C ASP A 200 -2.35 0.74 0.83
N LEU A 201 -3.53 0.28 0.42
CA LEU A 201 -4.26 -0.80 1.09
C LEU A 201 -3.43 -2.08 1.16
N ALA A 202 -2.83 -2.53 0.06
CA ALA A 202 -2.02 -3.75 0.02
C ALA A 202 -0.75 -3.67 0.91
N HIS A 203 -0.27 -2.47 1.25
CA HIS A 203 0.85 -2.32 2.19
C HIS A 203 0.51 -2.74 3.61
N MET A 204 -0.74 -2.60 4.03
CA MET A 204 -1.16 -2.97 5.38
C MET A 204 -1.05 -4.49 5.63
N GLU A 205 -1.48 -5.34 4.69
CA GLU A 205 -1.34 -6.79 4.89
C GLU A 205 0.12 -7.23 4.98
N LYS A 206 1.03 -6.51 4.33
CA LYS A 206 2.47 -6.75 4.45
C LYS A 206 3.05 -6.17 5.74
N PHE A 207 2.38 -5.18 6.35
CA PHE A 207 2.78 -4.60 7.62
C PHE A 207 2.36 -5.45 8.82
N VAL A 208 1.16 -6.05 8.77
CA VAL A 208 0.62 -6.83 9.90
C VAL A 208 1.17 -8.25 9.99
N ASP A 209 1.95 -8.67 9.00
CA ASP A 209 2.78 -9.85 9.14
C ASP A 209 3.77 -9.62 10.31
N LYS A 210 3.65 -10.43 11.36
CA LYS A 210 4.39 -10.25 12.61
C LYS A 210 5.90 -10.14 12.37
N GLU A 211 6.44 -10.93 11.46
CA GLU A 211 7.88 -10.90 11.17
C GLU A 211 8.30 -9.55 10.59
N VAL A 212 7.46 -9.01 9.71
CA VAL A 212 7.72 -7.79 8.95
C VAL A 212 7.39 -6.54 9.76
N TYR A 213 6.39 -6.59 10.65
CA TYR A 213 5.98 -5.47 11.50
C TYR A 213 7.14 -4.90 12.30
N GLU A 214 7.82 -5.77 13.07
CA GLU A 214 8.94 -5.38 13.92
C GLU A 214 10.09 -4.79 13.08
N GLU A 215 10.38 -5.39 11.92
CA GLU A 215 11.40 -4.88 11.01
C GLU A 215 11.07 -3.49 10.44
N GLN A 216 9.81 -3.26 10.06
CA GLN A 216 9.39 -2.00 9.47
C GLN A 216 9.46 -0.87 10.49
N TRP A 217 9.05 -1.14 11.73
CA TRP A 217 9.16 -0.19 12.82
C TRP A 217 10.61 0.24 13.06
N ASP A 218 11.52 -0.74 13.15
CA ASP A 218 12.95 -0.48 13.39
C ASP A 218 13.60 0.27 12.22
N SER A 219 13.26 -0.11 11.00
CA SER A 219 13.76 0.53 9.78
C SER A 219 13.35 2.00 9.72
N SER A 220 12.16 2.35 10.19
CA SER A 220 11.73 3.76 10.30
C SER A 220 12.63 4.58 11.22
N GLY A 221 13.06 4.03 12.37
CA GLY A 221 14.01 4.68 13.27
C GLY A 221 15.37 4.94 12.61
N ALA A 222 15.90 3.96 11.88
CA ALA A 222 17.15 4.10 11.13
C ALA A 222 17.03 5.19 10.03
N CYS A 223 15.96 5.14 9.23
CA CYS A 223 15.66 6.12 8.19
C CYS A 223 15.54 7.55 8.74
N TRP A 224 15.00 7.73 9.95
CA TRP A 224 14.94 9.03 10.61
C TRP A 224 16.33 9.63 10.87
N SER A 225 17.27 8.81 11.35
CA SER A 225 18.64 9.26 11.59
C SER A 225 19.35 9.74 10.31
N TRP A 226 18.97 9.18 9.17
CA TRP A 226 19.60 9.41 7.87
C TRP A 226 19.00 10.57 7.08
N THR A 227 17.70 10.76 7.18
CA THR A 227 17.05 11.97 6.64
C THR A 227 17.66 13.22 7.28
N ARG A 228 18.01 13.19 8.58
CA ARG A 228 18.77 14.27 9.24
C ARG A 228 20.19 14.48 8.69
N ARG A 229 20.77 13.49 8.01
CA ARG A 229 22.08 13.58 7.35
C ARG A 229 21.97 14.01 5.88
N GLY A 230 20.76 14.32 5.39
CA GLY A 230 20.55 14.83 4.03
C GLY A 230 20.53 13.76 2.94
N LEU A 231 20.34 12.49 3.28
CA LEU A 231 20.26 11.39 2.31
C LEU A 231 18.86 11.35 1.66
N ALA A 232 18.64 12.17 0.65
CA ALA A 232 17.40 12.25 -0.12
C ALA A 232 17.02 10.91 -0.79
N GLU A 233 17.99 10.02 -1.01
CA GLU A 233 17.76 8.70 -1.58
C GLU A 233 16.86 7.82 -0.69
N VAL A 234 16.87 8.04 0.62
CA VAL A 234 16.06 7.25 1.58
C VAL A 234 14.57 7.63 1.50
N GLU A 235 14.23 8.79 0.94
CA GLU A 235 12.85 9.28 0.83
C GLU A 235 11.94 8.31 0.09
N TYR A 236 12.44 7.67 -0.97
CA TYR A 236 11.65 6.68 -1.70
C TYR A 236 11.31 5.47 -0.81
N CYS A 237 12.30 4.94 -0.09
CA CYS A 237 12.10 3.81 0.83
C CYS A 237 11.04 4.13 1.87
N ILE A 238 11.12 5.33 2.43
CA ILE A 238 10.15 5.84 3.40
C ILE A 238 8.76 5.93 2.76
N SER A 239 8.65 6.49 1.55
CA SER A 239 7.36 6.68 0.88
C SER A 239 6.65 5.39 0.47
N ASP A 240 7.38 4.29 0.24
CA ASP A 240 6.80 3.02 -0.19
C ASP A 240 6.07 2.28 0.94
N MET A 241 6.11 2.76 2.19
CA MET A 241 5.40 2.20 3.36
C MET A 241 5.71 0.73 3.74
N ASN A 242 6.50 0.01 2.94
CA ASN A 242 6.93 -1.38 3.12
C ASN A 242 8.44 -1.53 3.32
N CYS A 243 9.07 -0.52 3.89
CA CYS A 243 10.51 -0.57 4.12
C CYS A 243 10.84 -1.48 5.31
N CYS A 244 10.92 -2.78 5.07
CA CYS A 244 11.58 -3.70 5.99
C CYS A 244 13.11 -3.64 5.78
N CYS A 245 13.88 -4.18 6.72
CA CYS A 245 15.34 -4.03 6.71
C CYS A 245 15.98 -4.61 5.43
N THR A 246 15.46 -5.74 4.93
CA THR A 246 15.94 -6.35 3.69
C THR A 246 15.57 -5.53 2.45
N HIS A 247 14.38 -4.92 2.43
CA HIS A 247 13.98 -4.03 1.34
C HIS A 247 14.83 -2.76 1.32
N LEU A 248 15.07 -2.14 2.48
CA LEU A 248 15.97 -1.00 2.63
C LEU A 248 17.37 -1.31 2.09
N LEU A 249 17.96 -2.44 2.51
CA LEU A 249 19.28 -2.85 2.06
C LEU A 249 19.32 -3.10 0.54
N LYS A 250 18.32 -3.79 -0.02
CA LYS A 250 18.20 -3.99 -1.49
C LYS A 250 18.19 -2.65 -2.22
N TYR A 251 17.40 -1.70 -1.74
CA TYR A 251 17.27 -0.38 -2.35
C TYR A 251 18.58 0.41 -2.29
N LEU A 252 19.20 0.53 -1.11
CA LEU A 252 20.44 1.28 -0.93
C LEU A 252 21.58 0.69 -1.76
N LYS A 253 21.65 -0.64 -1.83
CA LYS A 253 22.63 -1.32 -2.66
C LYS A 253 22.42 -1.04 -4.13
N ALA A 254 21.18 -1.10 -4.62
CA ALA A 254 20.84 -0.72 -5.99
C ALA A 254 21.22 0.74 -6.29
N LYS A 255 21.01 1.65 -5.34
CA LYS A 255 21.45 3.05 -5.46
C LYS A 255 22.97 3.20 -5.54
N LEU A 256 23.72 2.49 -4.71
CA LEU A 256 25.17 2.46 -4.78
C LEU A 256 25.67 1.85 -6.10
N PHE A 257 24.95 0.86 -6.64
CA PHE A 257 25.22 0.32 -7.98
C PHE A 257 25.01 1.35 -9.09
N LEU A 258 23.95 2.16 -9.04
CA LEU A 258 23.75 3.21 -10.03
C LEU A 258 24.73 4.37 -9.88
N ALA A 259 25.16 4.68 -8.66
CA ALA A 259 26.24 5.63 -8.44
C ALA A 259 27.58 5.11 -9.00
N ARG A 260 27.78 3.78 -9.01
CA ARG A 260 28.98 3.11 -9.53
C ARG A 260 29.18 3.26 -11.04
N ASP A 261 28.15 3.47 -11.85
CA ASP A 261 28.38 3.78 -13.29
C ASP A 261 29.18 5.08 -13.52
N ARG A 262 29.54 5.77 -12.43
CA ARG A 262 30.44 6.93 -12.41
C ARG A 262 31.80 6.66 -11.73
N SER A 263 32.09 5.45 -11.23
CA SER A 263 33.29 5.13 -10.42
C SER A 263 33.70 3.63 -10.40
N SER A 264 34.97 3.33 -10.07
CA SER A 264 35.53 1.95 -10.08
C SER A 264 34.84 0.99 -9.09
N SER A 265 34.90 -0.33 -9.34
CA SER A 265 34.33 -1.37 -8.47
C SER A 265 34.82 -1.31 -7.02
N PHE A 266 36.05 -0.84 -6.80
CA PHE A 266 36.65 -0.63 -5.48
C PHE A 266 35.85 0.38 -4.64
N LEU A 267 35.41 1.49 -5.25
CA LEU A 267 34.64 2.52 -4.56
C LEU A 267 33.28 2.00 -4.08
N PHE A 268 32.64 1.10 -4.85
CA PHE A 268 31.39 0.47 -4.41
C PHE A 268 31.56 -0.32 -3.12
N HIS A 269 32.56 -1.21 -3.05
CA HIS A 269 32.77 -2.04 -1.86
C HIS A 269 33.16 -1.18 -0.64
N ALA A 270 33.94 -0.11 -0.84
CA ALA A 270 34.26 0.83 0.21
C ALA A 270 33.01 1.55 0.75
N CYS A 271 32.18 2.10 -0.14
CA CYS A 271 30.92 2.78 0.23
C CYS A 271 29.91 1.81 0.86
N TRP A 272 29.79 0.59 0.36
CA TRP A 272 28.91 -0.43 0.94
C TRP A 272 29.37 -0.81 2.35
N ALA A 273 30.66 -1.08 2.54
CA ALA A 273 31.21 -1.39 3.86
C ALA A 273 31.05 -0.21 4.84
N GLU A 274 31.18 1.03 4.37
CA GLU A 274 30.90 2.22 5.19
C GLU A 274 29.44 2.33 5.60
N LEU A 275 28.51 2.07 4.66
CA LEU A 275 27.09 2.01 4.95
C LEU A 275 26.77 0.92 5.98
N LEU A 276 27.34 -0.28 5.83
CA LEU A 276 27.17 -1.37 6.80
C LEU A 276 27.70 -0.99 8.18
N ARG A 277 28.88 -0.36 8.26
CA ARG A 277 29.40 0.19 9.53
C ARG A 277 28.48 1.24 10.13
N SER A 278 27.79 2.04 9.30
CA SER A 278 26.79 3.01 9.80
C SER A 278 25.56 2.33 10.45
N PHE A 279 25.25 1.09 10.06
CA PHE A 279 24.29 0.23 10.73
C PHE A 279 24.84 -0.47 11.99
N GLY A 280 26.12 -0.27 12.30
CA GLY A 280 26.82 -0.96 13.39
C GLY A 280 27.19 -2.40 13.05
N VAL A 281 27.27 -2.76 11.77
CA VAL A 281 27.74 -4.08 11.33
C VAL A 281 29.26 -4.12 11.39
N GLU A 282 29.81 -5.11 12.10
CA GLU A 282 31.26 -5.29 12.24
C GLU A 282 31.86 -5.97 11.00
N ARG A 283 33.11 -5.64 10.68
CA ARG A 283 33.81 -6.23 9.53
C ARG A 283 34.15 -7.69 9.82
N GLY A 284 33.88 -8.58 8.87
CA GLY A 284 34.05 -10.03 8.98
C GLY A 284 32.96 -10.71 9.81
N SER A 285 31.91 -10.00 10.20
CA SER A 285 30.78 -10.56 10.93
C SER A 285 29.86 -11.39 10.02
N LYS A 286 29.04 -12.25 10.62
CA LYS A 286 28.01 -13.02 9.87
C LYS A 286 26.96 -12.10 9.27
N GLU A 287 26.71 -10.97 9.92
CA GLU A 287 25.82 -9.91 9.51
C GLU A 287 26.34 -9.24 8.23
N GLU A 288 27.65 -8.92 8.17
CA GLU A 288 28.26 -8.38 6.95
C GLU A 288 28.12 -9.37 5.79
N GLU A 289 28.45 -10.66 6.00
CA GLU A 289 28.31 -11.70 4.99
C GLU A 289 26.86 -11.84 4.49
N ALA A 290 25.88 -11.85 5.41
CA ALA A 290 24.46 -11.91 5.06
C ALA A 290 24.02 -10.67 4.25
N MET A 291 24.45 -9.47 4.66
CA MET A 291 24.10 -8.23 3.97
C MET A 291 24.82 -8.07 2.62
N GLU A 292 26.02 -8.64 2.47
CA GLU A 292 26.72 -8.72 1.19
C GLU A 292 25.97 -9.61 0.18
N GLY A 293 25.24 -10.63 0.63
CA GLY A 293 24.39 -11.46 -0.24
C GLY A 293 23.15 -10.74 -0.79
N VAL A 294 22.69 -9.67 -0.11
CA VAL A 294 21.45 -8.94 -0.47
C VAL A 294 21.52 -8.45 -1.92
N GLY A 295 20.49 -8.75 -2.72
CA GLY A 295 20.32 -8.19 -4.06
C GLY A 295 21.13 -8.84 -5.19
N PHE A 296 22.06 -9.75 -4.87
CA PHE A 296 22.78 -10.54 -5.89
C PHE A 296 22.16 -11.92 -6.14
N ARG A 297 21.57 -12.51 -5.10
CA ARG A 297 20.91 -13.81 -5.14
C ARG A 297 19.61 -13.79 -4.36
N ALA A 298 18.82 -14.86 -4.51
CA ALA A 298 17.76 -15.14 -3.57
C ALA A 298 18.38 -15.28 -2.17
N MET A 299 17.90 -14.46 -1.23
CA MET A 299 18.39 -14.47 0.15
C MET A 299 17.91 -15.74 0.82
N ARG A 300 18.79 -16.41 1.57
CA ARG A 300 18.40 -17.56 2.39
C ARG A 300 17.66 -17.08 3.65
N GLU A 301 16.86 -17.96 4.23
CA GLU A 301 16.08 -17.66 5.44
C GLU A 301 16.98 -17.30 6.62
N ASP A 302 18.09 -18.02 6.82
CA ASP A 302 19.09 -17.76 7.86
C ASP A 302 19.80 -16.42 7.69
N GLU A 303 20.06 -15.99 6.45
CA GLU A 303 20.61 -14.67 6.14
C GLU A 303 19.61 -13.57 6.48
N SER A 304 18.33 -13.75 6.11
CA SER A 304 17.27 -12.82 6.46
C SER A 304 17.12 -12.68 7.98
N ASP A 305 17.13 -13.81 8.70
CA ASP A 305 17.06 -13.84 10.15
C ASP A 305 18.26 -13.20 10.83
N CYS A 306 19.47 -13.38 10.28
CA CYS A 306 20.67 -12.71 10.75
C CYS A 306 20.52 -11.19 10.67
N ILE A 307 20.09 -10.68 9.51
CA ILE A 307 19.84 -9.26 9.28
C ILE A 307 18.77 -8.74 10.26
N ARG A 308 17.64 -9.45 10.37
CA ARG A 308 16.54 -9.08 11.29
C ARG A 308 17.01 -8.95 12.73
N LYS A 309 17.72 -9.96 13.24
CA LYS A 309 18.25 -9.98 14.61
C LYS A 309 19.20 -8.80 14.86
N HIS A 310 20.03 -8.45 13.88
CA HIS A 310 20.91 -7.28 13.96
C HIS A 310 20.12 -5.98 14.15
N PHE A 311 19.13 -5.72 13.28
CA PHE A 311 18.32 -4.50 13.38
C PHE A 311 17.50 -4.43 14.67
N ARG A 312 16.89 -5.53 15.11
CA ARG A 312 16.16 -5.62 16.40
C ARG A 312 17.04 -5.34 17.61
N SER A 313 18.25 -5.89 17.61
CA SER A 313 19.25 -5.64 18.67
C SER A 313 19.60 -4.15 18.77
N ARG A 314 19.81 -3.49 17.64
CA ARG A 314 20.18 -2.07 17.56
C ARG A 314 19.04 -1.14 17.96
N ALA A 315 17.79 -1.55 17.74
CA ALA A 315 16.60 -0.82 18.20
C ALA A 315 16.33 -1.00 19.71
N GLY A 316 17.04 -1.91 20.38
CA GLY A 316 16.85 -2.19 21.81
C GLY A 316 15.63 -3.07 22.12
N LEU A 317 15.13 -3.82 21.14
CA LEU A 317 13.93 -4.66 21.24
C LEU A 317 14.19 -6.11 21.69
N ASN A 318 15.44 -6.49 21.98
CA ASN A 318 15.79 -7.82 22.51
C ASN A 318 15.48 -7.98 24.02
N LYS A 319 14.51 -7.23 24.54
CA LYS A 319 14.08 -7.29 25.95
C LYS A 319 12.71 -7.91 26.08
#